data_AF-A0A0I9UGF9-F1
#
_entry.id   AF-A0A0I9UGF9-F1
#
_cell.length_a   1.000
_cell.length_b   1.000
_cell.length_c   1.000
_cell.angle_alpha   90.00
_cell.angle_beta   90.00
_cell.angle_gamma   90.00
#
_symmetry.space_group_name_H-M   'P 1'
#
loop_
_entity.id
_entity.type
_entity.pdbx_description
1 polymer ?
#
loop_
_entity_poly.entity_id
_entity_poly.type
_entity_poly.pdbx_seq_one_letter_code
_entity_poly.pdbx_strand_id
1 'polypeptide(L)'
;ASMTPFPTMYELFSVGWGQPDLRSQWKQAPQQLRAQLLQQANSTPYQPDPTRAHTPASSYGAEWYGSAEDICRIHAALQADAVGQATPVKQILSAVAGIQLDRSEWPYIGAKAGGLPGDLTFSWYAVDKTQQPWVVSFQLNWPRDHGPTVTGWMLQLAKQVFALLVPR
;
A
#
# COMPACT_ATOMS: atom_id res chain seq x y z
N ALA A 1 2.85 -13.21 -10.10
CA ALA A 1 1.42 -13.24 -10.48
C ALA A 1 0.51 -13.61 -9.29
N SER A 2 0.53 -12.81 -8.21
CA SER A 2 -0.45 -12.94 -7.10
C SER A 2 -1.73 -12.14 -7.35
N MET A 3 -1.73 -11.24 -8.35
CA MET A 3 -2.81 -10.29 -8.62
C MET A 3 -3.81 -10.75 -9.67
N THR A 4 -3.77 -12.03 -10.09
CA THR A 4 -4.76 -12.60 -10.99
C THR A 4 -5.23 -13.96 -10.45
N PRO A 5 -6.50 -14.09 -10.02
CA PRO A 5 -7.45 -12.99 -9.82
C PRO A 5 -6.93 -11.98 -8.78
N PHE A 6 -7.41 -10.74 -8.84
CA PHE A 6 -7.00 -9.70 -7.90
C PHE A 6 -7.65 -9.98 -6.54
N PRO A 7 -6.88 -10.33 -5.50
CA PRO A 7 -7.46 -10.77 -4.25
C PRO A 7 -8.01 -9.58 -3.46
N THR A 8 -9.11 -9.80 -2.75
CA THR A 8 -9.57 -8.89 -1.71
C THR A 8 -8.67 -8.98 -0.47
N MET A 9 -8.76 -7.98 0.40
CA MET A 9 -8.08 -8.03 1.71
C MET A 9 -8.48 -9.28 2.48
N TYR A 10 -9.77 -9.59 2.55
CA TYR A 10 -10.29 -10.74 3.29
C TYR A 10 -9.68 -12.06 2.83
N GLU A 11 -9.69 -12.30 1.51
CA GLU A 11 -9.15 -13.53 0.94
C GLU A 11 -7.66 -13.68 1.18
N LEU A 12 -6.88 -12.61 0.94
CA LEU A 12 -5.43 -12.68 1.10
C LEU A 12 -5.02 -12.79 2.57
N PHE A 13 -5.76 -12.16 3.48
CA PHE A 13 -5.51 -12.28 4.92
C PHE A 13 -5.79 -13.70 5.42
N SER A 14 -6.87 -14.33 4.95
CA SER A 14 -7.15 -15.74 5.25
C SER A 14 -6.03 -16.66 4.73
N VAL A 15 -5.45 -16.38 3.56
CA VAL A 15 -4.31 -17.16 3.04
C VAL A 15 -3.02 -16.90 3.82
N GLY A 16 -2.72 -15.66 4.17
CA GLY A 16 -1.45 -15.25 4.78
C GLY A 16 -1.38 -15.47 6.29
N TRP A 17 -2.49 -15.30 7.01
CA TRP A 17 -2.54 -15.29 8.47
C TRP A 17 -3.73 -16.03 9.06
N GLY A 18 -4.50 -16.74 8.23
CA GLY A 18 -5.64 -17.54 8.69
C GLY A 18 -5.30 -18.99 9.03
N GLN A 19 -6.31 -19.70 9.51
CA GLN A 19 -6.34 -21.15 9.66
C GLN A 19 -7.33 -21.77 8.65
N PRO A 20 -6.97 -22.87 7.97
CA PRO A 20 -5.68 -23.59 8.03
C PRO A 20 -4.50 -22.82 7.38
N ASP A 21 -3.26 -23.27 7.59
CA ASP A 21 -2.08 -22.67 6.91
C ASP A 21 -2.08 -22.96 5.41
N LEU A 22 -2.40 -21.96 4.61
CA LEU A 22 -2.43 -22.09 3.15
C LEU A 22 -1.16 -21.57 2.47
N ARG A 23 -0.20 -20.98 3.20
CA ARG A 23 0.91 -20.22 2.59
C ARG A 23 1.83 -21.05 1.71
N SER A 24 2.19 -22.26 2.16
CA SER A 24 3.05 -23.15 1.38
C SER A 24 2.34 -23.61 0.09
N GLN A 25 1.04 -23.93 0.19
CA GLN A 25 0.22 -24.29 -0.96
C GLN A 25 0.08 -23.11 -1.91
N TRP A 26 -0.24 -21.91 -1.40
CA TRP A 26 -0.34 -20.67 -2.16
C TRP A 26 0.95 -20.34 -2.94
N LYS A 27 2.11 -20.48 -2.28
CA LYS A 27 3.42 -20.19 -2.88
C LYS A 27 3.69 -21.07 -4.10
N GLN A 28 3.30 -22.34 -4.04
CA GLN A 28 3.53 -23.34 -5.08
C GLN A 28 2.39 -23.42 -6.10
N ALA A 29 1.21 -22.90 -5.76
CA ALA A 29 0.00 -23.03 -6.56
C ALA A 29 0.11 -22.28 -7.91
N PRO A 30 -0.27 -22.92 -9.03
CA PRO A 30 -0.54 -22.21 -10.27
C PRO A 30 -1.76 -21.29 -10.12
N GLN A 31 -1.92 -20.37 -11.06
CA GLN A 31 -2.96 -19.34 -11.03
C GLN A 31 -4.38 -19.90 -10.78
N GLN A 32 -4.75 -20.98 -11.46
CA GLN A 32 -6.08 -21.59 -11.29
C GLN A 32 -6.32 -22.09 -9.86
N LEU A 33 -5.30 -22.69 -9.23
CA LEU A 33 -5.40 -23.16 -7.85
C LEU A 33 -5.40 -21.99 -6.86
N ARG A 34 -4.66 -20.91 -7.13
CA ARG A 34 -4.76 -19.67 -6.33
C ARG A 34 -6.17 -19.10 -6.34
N ALA A 35 -6.84 -19.10 -7.50
CA ALA A 35 -8.23 -18.65 -7.60
C ALA A 35 -9.18 -19.51 -6.73
N GLN A 36 -8.99 -20.83 -6.71
CA GLN A 36 -9.77 -21.73 -5.85
C GLN A 36 -9.51 -21.49 -4.36
N LEU A 37 -8.25 -21.26 -3.98
CA LEU A 37 -7.89 -20.93 -2.60
C LEU A 37 -8.54 -19.62 -2.13
N LEU A 38 -8.58 -18.60 -2.99
CA LEU A 38 -9.26 -17.33 -2.67
C LEU A 38 -10.77 -17.53 -2.52
N GLN A 39 -11.41 -18.28 -3.41
CA GLN A 39 -12.84 -18.60 -3.28
C GLN A 39 -13.16 -19.37 -1.99
N GLN A 40 -12.33 -20.33 -1.61
CA GLN A 40 -12.47 -21.07 -0.35
C GLN A 40 -12.25 -20.15 0.87
N ALA A 41 -11.24 -19.29 0.81
CA ALA A 41 -10.98 -18.29 1.84
C ALA A 41 -12.18 -17.35 2.02
N ASN A 42 -12.83 -16.94 0.93
CA ASN A 42 -14.00 -16.06 0.96
C ASN A 42 -15.28 -16.74 1.48
N SER A 43 -15.39 -18.07 1.36
CA SER A 43 -16.60 -18.82 1.75
C SER A 43 -16.62 -19.25 3.21
N THR A 44 -15.54 -19.01 3.96
CA THR A 44 -15.41 -19.38 5.37
C THR A 44 -15.11 -18.16 6.23
N PRO A 45 -15.59 -18.10 7.49
CA PRO A 45 -15.21 -17.04 8.42
C PRO A 45 -13.71 -17.02 8.65
N TYR A 46 -13.11 -15.82 8.63
CA TYR A 46 -11.69 -15.64 8.90
C TYR A 46 -11.36 -16.11 10.33
N GLN A 47 -10.45 -17.08 10.43
CA GLN A 47 -9.92 -17.58 11.69
C GLN A 47 -8.44 -17.20 11.78
N PRO A 48 -8.07 -16.14 12.53
CA PRO A 48 -6.68 -15.71 12.62
C PRO A 48 -5.82 -16.76 13.31
N ASP A 49 -4.62 -17.01 12.78
CA ASP A 49 -3.60 -17.82 13.44
C ASP A 49 -2.82 -16.95 14.45
N PRO A 50 -2.97 -17.19 15.77
CA PRO A 50 -2.36 -16.36 16.80
C PRO A 50 -0.83 -16.44 16.79
N THR A 51 -0.24 -17.48 16.21
CA THR A 51 1.21 -17.68 16.18
C THR A 51 1.89 -16.96 15.00
N ARG A 52 1.11 -16.39 14.07
CA ARG A 52 1.63 -15.88 12.80
C ARG A 52 1.23 -14.45 12.48
N ALA A 53 0.44 -13.79 13.32
CA ALA A 53 -0.01 -12.42 13.09
C ALA A 53 1.12 -11.43 12.75
N HIS A 54 2.36 -11.73 13.15
CA HIS A 54 3.57 -10.94 12.90
C HIS A 54 4.58 -11.62 11.94
N THR A 55 4.19 -12.67 11.24
CA THR A 55 5.04 -13.35 10.25
C THR A 55 4.84 -12.72 8.87
N PRO A 56 5.92 -12.29 8.19
CA PRO A 56 5.81 -11.80 6.82
C PRO A 56 5.25 -12.83 5.85
N ALA A 57 4.34 -12.38 4.97
CA ALA A 57 3.65 -13.23 3.99
C ALA A 57 4.08 -12.95 2.55
N SER A 58 4.76 -11.82 2.28
CA SER A 58 5.27 -11.46 0.96
C SER A 58 6.27 -12.48 0.40
N SER A 59 7.02 -13.19 1.26
CA SER A 59 7.91 -14.30 0.86
C SER A 59 7.19 -15.55 0.32
N TYR A 60 5.87 -15.62 0.53
CA TYR A 60 4.99 -16.65 -0.04
C TYR A 60 4.25 -16.14 -1.28
N GLY A 61 4.41 -14.87 -1.64
CA GLY A 61 3.65 -14.25 -2.72
C GLY A 61 2.27 -13.78 -2.29
N ALA A 62 1.98 -13.70 -0.99
CA ALA A 62 0.69 -13.24 -0.48
C ALA A 62 0.77 -11.72 -0.23
N GLU A 63 0.84 -10.97 -1.34
CA GLU A 63 0.79 -9.50 -1.34
C GLU A 63 0.28 -8.94 -2.69
N TRP A 64 -0.05 -7.64 -2.72
CA TRP A 64 -0.32 -6.84 -3.93
C TRP A 64 0.95 -6.11 -4.39
N TYR A 65 1.46 -6.48 -5.57
CA TYR A 65 2.73 -5.94 -6.08
C TYR A 65 2.51 -4.84 -7.11
N GLY A 66 3.23 -3.73 -6.98
CA GLY A 66 3.34 -2.69 -7.99
C GLY A 66 4.70 -2.01 -7.92
N SER A 67 5.24 -1.55 -9.04
CA SER A 67 6.49 -0.79 -9.06
C SER A 67 6.28 0.67 -8.62
N ALA A 68 7.36 1.41 -8.37
CA ALA A 68 7.27 2.84 -8.06
C ALA A 68 6.62 3.62 -9.23
N GLU A 69 6.84 3.20 -10.46
CA GLU A 69 6.22 3.76 -11.66
C GLU A 69 4.72 3.43 -11.73
N ASP A 70 4.29 2.23 -11.32
CA ASP A 70 2.85 1.92 -11.19
C ASP A 70 2.19 2.86 -10.18
N ILE A 71 2.84 3.07 -9.02
CA ILE A 71 2.37 3.99 -7.97
C ILE A 71 2.33 5.44 -8.48
N CYS A 72 3.33 5.87 -9.25
CA CYS A 72 3.33 7.20 -9.86
C CYS A 72 2.17 7.37 -10.86
N ARG A 73 1.97 6.39 -11.74
CA ARG A 73 0.87 6.41 -12.72
C ARG A 73 -0.50 6.47 -12.06
N ILE A 74 -0.76 5.65 -11.03
CA ILE A 74 -2.06 5.65 -10.38
C ILE A 74 -2.34 6.96 -9.63
N HIS A 75 -1.34 7.54 -8.97
CA HIS A 75 -1.50 8.86 -8.34
C HIS A 75 -1.83 9.94 -9.39
N ALA A 76 -1.10 9.97 -10.51
CA ALA A 76 -1.38 10.93 -11.58
C ALA A 76 -2.78 10.72 -12.20
N ALA A 77 -3.17 9.47 -12.46
CA ALA A 77 -4.48 9.14 -13.00
C ALA A 77 -5.62 9.56 -12.05
N LEU A 78 -5.50 9.25 -10.76
CA LEU A 78 -6.49 9.67 -9.75
C LEU A 78 -6.68 11.20 -9.69
N GLN A 79 -5.65 11.98 -10.00
CA GLN A 79 -5.74 13.44 -10.03
C GLN A 79 -6.36 13.97 -11.32
N ALA A 80 -6.02 13.36 -12.45
CA ALA A 80 -6.58 13.68 -13.76
C ALA A 80 -8.07 13.33 -13.84
N ASP A 81 -8.45 12.17 -13.30
CA ASP A 81 -9.81 11.63 -13.38
C ASP A 81 -10.75 12.19 -12.30
N ALA A 82 -10.24 12.99 -11.36
CA ALA A 82 -11.04 13.61 -10.29
C ALA A 82 -11.86 14.82 -10.79
N VAL A 83 -12.75 14.55 -11.74
CA VAL A 83 -13.64 15.53 -12.40
C VAL A 83 -15.11 15.11 -12.28
N GLY A 84 -16.03 16.06 -12.39
CA GLY A 84 -17.47 15.79 -12.30
C GLY A 84 -17.85 15.10 -10.98
N GLN A 85 -18.50 13.94 -11.06
CA GLN A 85 -18.88 13.16 -9.86
C GLN A 85 -17.66 12.61 -9.09
N ALA A 86 -16.49 12.52 -9.72
CA ALA A 86 -15.25 12.05 -9.10
C ALA A 86 -14.41 13.18 -8.47
N THR A 87 -14.83 14.44 -8.55
CA THR A 87 -14.15 15.56 -7.88
C THR A 87 -13.83 15.32 -6.39
N PRO A 88 -14.66 14.62 -5.59
CA PRO A 88 -14.33 14.29 -4.20
C PRO A 88 -13.05 13.46 -4.02
N VAL A 89 -12.52 12.79 -5.04
CA VAL A 89 -11.29 11.96 -4.94
C VAL A 89 -10.09 12.76 -4.41
N LYS A 90 -9.94 14.03 -4.80
CA LYS A 90 -8.86 14.89 -4.28
C LYS A 90 -8.99 15.15 -2.78
N GLN A 91 -10.21 15.32 -2.30
CA GLN A 91 -10.49 15.50 -0.86
C GLN A 91 -10.27 14.20 -0.10
N ILE A 92 -10.70 13.06 -0.65
CA ILE A 92 -10.50 11.73 -0.06
C ILE A 92 -9.01 11.43 0.10
N LEU A 93 -8.21 11.65 -0.95
CA LEU A 93 -6.77 11.37 -0.91
C LEU A 93 -6.00 12.31 0.03
N SER A 94 -6.47 13.56 0.20
CA SER A 94 -5.82 14.56 1.07
C SER A 94 -6.27 14.54 2.52
N ALA A 95 -7.31 13.76 2.86
CA ALA A 95 -7.88 13.71 4.20
C ALA A 95 -6.86 13.26 5.26
N VAL A 96 -5.97 12.32 4.93
CA VAL A 96 -4.96 11.81 5.85
C VAL A 96 -3.61 11.68 5.13
N ALA A 97 -2.84 12.76 5.14
CA ALA A 97 -1.53 12.80 4.50
C ALA A 97 -0.41 12.10 5.30
N GLY A 98 -0.59 11.84 6.59
CA GLY A 98 0.43 11.22 7.46
C GLY A 98 1.65 12.09 7.78
N ILE A 99 1.90 13.15 7.01
CA ILE A 99 2.89 14.20 7.26
C ILE A 99 2.24 15.58 7.11
N GLN A 100 2.85 16.58 7.75
CA GLN A 100 2.50 17.98 7.56
C GLN A 100 3.62 18.65 6.75
N LEU A 101 3.22 19.32 5.67
CA LEU A 101 4.08 20.19 4.86
C LEU A 101 3.59 21.64 5.01
N ASP A 102 4.47 22.59 4.75
CA ASP A 102 4.08 24.00 4.64
C ASP A 102 3.11 24.16 3.47
N ARG A 103 1.91 24.68 3.73
CA ARG A 103 0.85 24.84 2.73
C ARG A 103 1.08 26.01 1.78
N SER A 104 1.97 26.94 2.14
CA SER A 104 2.41 28.01 1.22
C SER A 104 3.33 27.47 0.13
N GLU A 105 4.11 26.41 0.44
CA GLU A 105 5.00 25.73 -0.49
C GLU A 105 4.33 24.54 -1.18
N TRP A 106 3.44 23.84 -0.48
CA TRP A 106 2.72 22.64 -0.95
C TRP A 106 1.20 22.80 -0.74
N PRO A 107 0.50 23.54 -1.63
CA PRO A 107 -0.94 23.77 -1.49
C PRO A 107 -1.77 22.49 -1.44
N TYR A 108 -1.32 21.41 -2.11
CA TYR A 108 -1.99 20.12 -2.12
C TYR A 108 -1.06 18.97 -1.74
N ILE A 109 -1.57 18.03 -0.95
CA ILE A 109 -0.93 16.74 -0.70
C ILE A 109 -2.02 15.68 -0.50
N GLY A 110 -1.95 14.60 -1.27
CA GLY A 110 -2.71 13.37 -1.07
C GLY A 110 -1.77 12.21 -0.78
N ALA A 111 -2.24 11.21 -0.05
CA ALA A 111 -1.39 10.11 0.37
C ALA A 111 -2.09 8.76 0.36
N LYS A 112 -1.28 7.69 0.28
CA LYS A 112 -1.70 6.34 0.63
C LYS A 112 -0.56 5.60 1.32
N ALA A 113 -0.91 4.90 2.40
CA ALA A 113 -0.04 3.96 3.09
C ALA A 113 -0.52 2.52 2.91
N GLY A 114 0.39 1.57 3.05
CA GLY A 114 0.12 0.14 3.14
C GLY A 114 1.13 -0.49 4.09
N GLY A 115 0.68 -1.46 4.88
CA GLY A 115 1.52 -2.13 5.86
C GLY A 115 1.03 -3.52 6.14
N LEU A 116 1.97 -4.45 6.14
CA LEU A 116 1.81 -5.85 6.57
C LEU A 116 3.04 -6.23 7.39
N PRO A 117 3.01 -7.36 8.12
CA PRO A 117 4.20 -7.87 8.77
C PRO A 117 5.37 -7.97 7.79
N GLY A 118 6.43 -7.19 8.02
CA GLY A 118 7.61 -7.17 7.15
C GLY A 118 7.48 -6.38 5.84
N ASP A 119 6.37 -5.69 5.57
CA ASP A 119 6.20 -4.85 4.38
C ASP A 119 5.64 -3.47 4.76
N LEU A 120 6.26 -2.41 4.23
CA LEU A 120 5.85 -1.03 4.47
C LEU A 120 5.89 -0.22 3.19
N THR A 121 4.78 0.42 2.85
CA THR A 121 4.71 1.37 1.74
C THR A 121 4.03 2.66 2.15
N PHE A 122 4.57 3.78 1.67
CA PHE A 122 3.83 5.02 1.62
C PHE A 122 4.10 5.72 0.30
N SER A 123 3.08 6.41 -0.17
CA SER A 123 3.17 7.23 -1.36
C SER A 123 2.38 8.52 -1.19
N TRP A 124 2.88 9.58 -1.80
CA TRP A 124 2.29 10.90 -1.79
C TRP A 124 2.22 11.45 -3.21
N TYR A 125 1.12 12.13 -3.53
CA TYR A 125 1.06 13.09 -4.63
C TYR A 125 0.94 14.48 -4.03
N ALA A 126 1.90 15.35 -4.31
CA ALA A 126 1.89 16.74 -3.85
C ALA A 126 1.98 17.69 -5.03
N VAL A 127 1.36 18.86 -4.91
CA VAL A 127 1.50 19.96 -5.88
C VAL A 127 2.18 21.09 -5.15
N ASP A 128 3.28 21.58 -5.72
CA ASP A 128 4.00 22.71 -5.14
C ASP A 128 3.36 24.06 -5.50
N LYS A 129 3.88 25.14 -4.93
CA LYS A 129 3.39 26.51 -5.16
C LYS A 129 3.49 26.96 -6.63
N THR A 130 4.35 26.33 -7.43
CA THR A 130 4.51 26.60 -8.87
C THR A 130 3.54 25.78 -9.73
N GLN A 131 2.66 25.01 -9.10
CA GLN A 131 1.71 24.07 -9.73
C GLN A 131 2.37 22.83 -10.35
N GLN A 132 3.63 22.54 -10.03
CA GLN A 132 4.28 21.31 -10.47
C GLN A 132 3.86 20.14 -9.56
N PRO A 133 3.38 19.02 -10.15
CA PRO A 133 3.08 17.82 -9.39
C PRO A 133 4.33 16.96 -9.14
N TRP A 134 4.35 16.32 -7.97
CA TRP A 134 5.40 15.41 -7.52
C TRP A 134 4.79 14.15 -6.94
N VAL A 135 5.38 12.99 -7.26
CA VAL A 135 5.10 11.74 -6.56
C VAL A 135 6.33 11.31 -5.78
N VAL A 136 6.15 11.06 -4.49
CA VAL A 136 7.17 10.46 -3.62
C VAL A 136 6.64 9.11 -3.17
N SER A 137 7.39 8.03 -3.42
CA SER A 137 7.00 6.65 -3.09
C SER A 137 8.14 5.94 -2.37
N PHE A 138 7.83 5.30 -1.25
CA PHE A 138 8.73 4.42 -0.51
C PHE A 138 8.11 3.05 -0.42
N GLN A 139 8.87 2.02 -0.79
CA GLN A 139 8.47 0.62 -0.74
C GLN A 139 9.59 -0.16 -0.06
N LEU A 140 9.32 -0.69 1.13
CA LEU A 140 10.29 -1.40 1.95
C LEU A 140 9.75 -2.79 2.31
N ASN A 141 10.64 -3.78 2.33
CA ASN A 141 10.34 -5.11 2.82
C ASN A 141 11.48 -5.69 3.66
N TRP A 142 11.14 -6.60 4.57
CA TRP A 142 12.08 -7.25 5.49
C TRP A 142 11.64 -8.69 5.76
N PRO A 143 12.59 -9.58 6.11
CA PRO A 143 12.27 -10.97 6.47
C PRO A 143 11.63 -11.10 7.86
N ARG A 144 11.40 -10.00 8.59
CA ARG A 144 10.76 -9.97 9.91
C ARG A 144 9.88 -8.75 10.08
N ASP A 145 8.88 -8.84 10.95
CA ASP A 145 8.12 -7.68 11.39
C ASP A 145 8.99 -6.77 12.28
N HIS A 146 9.00 -5.48 11.95
CA HIS A 146 9.70 -4.43 12.69
C HIS A 146 8.77 -3.63 13.61
N GLY A 147 7.48 -3.96 13.62
CA GLY A 147 6.46 -3.30 14.42
C GLY A 147 6.23 -1.84 14.01
N PRO A 148 5.48 -1.06 14.80
CA PRO A 148 5.03 0.27 14.40
C PRO A 148 6.13 1.34 14.40
N THR A 149 7.30 1.10 15.00
CA THR A 149 8.35 2.12 15.14
C THR A 149 8.98 2.52 13.80
N VAL A 150 9.06 1.59 12.85
CA VAL A 150 9.61 1.85 11.51
C VAL A 150 8.77 2.88 10.74
N THR A 151 7.46 2.94 10.99
CA THR A 151 6.55 3.93 10.39
C THR A 151 6.97 5.35 10.77
N GLY A 152 7.24 5.60 12.05
CA GLY A 152 7.63 6.93 12.52
C GLY A 152 8.94 7.40 11.87
N TRP A 153 9.94 6.51 11.77
CA TRP A 153 11.19 6.80 11.07
C TRP A 153 10.96 7.13 9.60
N MET A 154 10.15 6.34 8.89
CA MET A 154 9.87 6.56 7.47
C MET A 154 9.18 7.91 7.23
N LEU A 155 8.19 8.28 8.05
CA LEU A 155 7.51 9.57 7.94
C LEU A 155 8.45 10.77 8.14
N GLN A 156 9.52 10.62 8.94
CA GLN A 156 10.55 11.66 9.05
C GLN A 156 11.40 11.76 7.79
N LEU A 157 11.77 10.62 7.18
CA LEU A 157 12.46 10.62 5.89
C LEU A 157 11.62 11.28 4.79
N ALA A 158 10.31 11.00 4.74
CA ALA A 158 9.42 11.62 3.77
C ALA A 158 9.42 13.15 3.88
N LYS A 159 9.40 13.71 5.10
CA LYS A 159 9.50 15.17 5.32
C LYS A 159 10.83 15.74 4.81
N GLN A 160 11.94 15.03 5.04
CA GLN A 160 13.26 15.45 4.55
C GLN A 160 13.32 15.43 3.01
N VAL A 161 12.74 14.42 2.36
CA VAL A 161 12.63 14.39 0.90
C VAL A 161 11.84 15.58 0.37
N PHE A 162 10.66 15.87 0.93
CA PHE A 162 9.88 17.03 0.51
C PHE A 162 10.62 18.36 0.72
N ALA A 163 11.41 18.49 1.79
CA ALA A 163 12.25 19.67 2.01
C ALA A 163 13.30 19.88 0.90
N LEU A 164 13.79 18.80 0.27
CA LEU A 164 14.71 18.87 -0.86
C LEU A 164 14.01 19.21 -2.19
N LEU A 165 12.71 18.99 -2.28
CA LEU A 165 11.90 19.25 -3.48
C LEU A 165 11.28 20.65 -3.50
N VAL A 166 11.40 21.43 -2.41
CA VAL A 166 10.82 22.79 -2.33
C VAL A 166 11.37 23.66 -3.48
N PRO A 167 10.50 24.27 -4.31
CA PRO A 167 10.92 25.19 -5.36
C PRO A 167 11.69 26.38 -4.77
N ARG A 168 12.83 26.71 -5.37
CA ARG A 168 13.61 27.90 -5.01
C ARG A 168 12.89 29.18 -5.39
#